data_AF-A0A803M1E7-F1
#
_entry.id   AF-A0A803M1E7-F1
#
_cell.length_a   1.000
_cell.length_b   1.000
_cell.length_c   1.000
_cell.angle_alpha   90.00
_cell.angle_beta   90.00
_cell.angle_gamma   90.00
#
_symmetry.space_group_name_H-M   'P 1'
#
loop_
_entity.id
_entity.type
_entity.pdbx_description
1 polymer ?
#
loop_
_entity_poly.entity_id
_entity_poly.type
_entity_poly.pdbx_seq_one_letter_code
_entity_poly.pdbx_strand_id
1 'polypeptide(L)'
;MSSSAADGVKIGSSGDVSATELDPIFKQPHSIQNDAIQRLVLDAPWFKSSKRLCAYISCRALREVDTSKVLAKILQTSDKDEQKLEGKTLYVPRVEDKNSYIRMLNISSMDDLIANSMDILEPAPVDSGGNQRENVMHASEGIDLVLLPGLAFDKSGRRLGRGGGYYDTFLRNYQQLANEKNWKQPLLVALSYSVQILDDGVILITPNDVFVDALVSPTVFLLAPFLSNAADPDPLSDFCIADLNSSPTFANFPCKPTSNVTSEDFFFDGLMKEGNTSNMFGSKVTPGNVLTFPALNMLGLSMNRLDIAPNGLNPPHTHPRSTESGVVISGKVLVGFVTTGNVFYSKVLVPGQMFVIPRGLVHFEKNVGNKKAVIITAFNSQNPGVVVVPTTLFDAQPSIPDDVLTQTFQIDSSVVHGIESKF
;
A
#
# COMPACT_ATOMS: atom_id res chain seq x y z
N MET A 1 -17.81 -37.80 -30.51
CA MET A 1 -18.82 -37.29 -29.55
C MET A 1 -18.20 -36.09 -28.85
N SER A 2 -18.76 -34.91 -29.10
CA SER A 2 -18.31 -33.61 -28.60
C SER A 2 -18.66 -33.42 -27.13
N SER A 3 -17.71 -32.96 -26.30
CA SER A 3 -18.02 -32.44 -24.96
C SER A 3 -17.56 -30.99 -24.85
N SER A 4 -18.54 -30.10 -24.68
CA SER A 4 -18.41 -28.67 -24.42
C SER A 4 -17.74 -28.40 -23.06
N ALA A 5 -16.70 -27.57 -23.07
CA ALA A 5 -16.24 -26.85 -21.87
C ALA A 5 -16.51 -25.36 -22.10
N ALA A 6 -17.70 -24.91 -21.68
CA ALA A 6 -18.08 -23.51 -21.55
C ALA A 6 -18.45 -23.33 -20.07
N ASP A 7 -17.66 -22.55 -19.34
CA ASP A 7 -17.94 -21.14 -19.01
C ASP A 7 -18.57 -21.03 -17.62
N GLY A 8 -17.73 -20.68 -16.64
CA GLY A 8 -18.15 -20.21 -15.33
C GLY A 8 -17.47 -18.87 -15.06
N VAL A 9 -18.09 -17.79 -15.53
CA VAL A 9 -17.63 -16.41 -15.32
C VAL A 9 -18.35 -15.84 -14.09
N LYS A 10 -17.60 -15.32 -13.12
CA LYS A 10 -18.15 -14.67 -11.91
C LYS A 10 -18.43 -13.20 -12.19
N ILE A 11 -19.64 -12.87 -12.63
CA ILE A 11 -20.13 -11.49 -12.73
C ILE A 11 -21.45 -11.38 -11.95
N GLY A 12 -21.62 -10.30 -11.19
CA GLY A 12 -22.82 -10.03 -10.39
C GLY A 12 -24.03 -9.71 -11.28
N SER A 13 -25.21 -10.17 -10.84
CA SER A 13 -26.47 -10.15 -11.60
C SER A 13 -26.88 -8.79 -12.16
N SER A 14 -26.73 -8.61 -13.47
CA SER A 14 -27.70 -7.94 -14.37
C SER A 14 -27.26 -8.15 -15.83
N GLY A 15 -27.76 -9.22 -16.46
CA GLY A 15 -27.52 -9.56 -17.86
C GLY A 15 -26.35 -10.52 -18.06
N ASP A 16 -26.63 -11.74 -18.50
CA ASP A 16 -25.63 -12.75 -18.87
C ASP A 16 -24.84 -12.29 -20.10
N VAL A 17 -23.72 -11.60 -19.89
CA VAL A 17 -22.77 -11.32 -20.96
C VAL A 17 -21.91 -12.56 -21.18
N SER A 18 -22.37 -13.44 -22.07
CA SER A 18 -21.57 -14.58 -22.53
C SER A 18 -20.26 -14.10 -23.17
N ALA A 19 -19.22 -14.96 -23.23
CA ALA A 19 -18.01 -14.68 -24.01
C ALA A 19 -18.31 -14.31 -25.49
N THR A 20 -19.52 -14.60 -25.98
CA THR A 20 -20.03 -14.23 -27.31
C THR A 20 -20.68 -12.83 -27.39
N GLU A 21 -21.07 -12.20 -26.27
CA GLU A 21 -21.61 -10.83 -26.28
C GLU A 21 -20.51 -9.74 -26.37
N LEU A 22 -19.25 -10.09 -26.15
CA LEU A 22 -18.11 -9.19 -26.38
C LEU A 22 -17.63 -9.17 -27.85
N ASP A 23 -18.09 -10.09 -28.71
CA ASP A 23 -17.59 -10.25 -30.09
C ASP A 23 -17.77 -9.03 -31.03
N PRO A 24 -18.78 -8.15 -30.92
CA PRO A 24 -18.90 -6.99 -31.81
C PRO A 24 -17.94 -5.83 -31.48
N ILE A 25 -17.37 -5.80 -30.26
CA ILE A 25 -16.53 -4.69 -29.75
C ILE A 25 -15.05 -4.86 -30.18
N PHE A 26 -14.63 -6.07 -30.58
CA PHE A 26 -13.26 -6.44 -30.96
C PHE A 26 -12.83 -6.10 -32.41
N LYS A 27 -13.50 -5.15 -33.07
CA LYS A 27 -13.16 -4.72 -34.46
C LYS A 27 -12.08 -3.63 -34.55
N GLN A 28 -11.33 -3.37 -33.48
CA GLN A 28 -10.14 -2.52 -33.54
C GLN A 28 -8.94 -3.38 -33.95
N PRO A 29 -8.03 -2.92 -34.84
CA PRO A 29 -6.87 -3.71 -35.21
C PRO A 29 -5.95 -3.87 -33.99
N HIS A 30 -5.99 -5.04 -33.33
CA HIS A 30 -5.19 -5.38 -32.15
C HIS A 30 -3.69 -5.12 -32.35
N SER A 31 -3.19 -5.11 -33.60
CA SER A 31 -1.80 -4.82 -33.94
C SER A 31 -1.32 -3.43 -33.48
N ILE A 32 -2.15 -2.39 -33.56
CA ILE A 32 -1.76 -1.04 -33.15
C ILE A 32 -1.64 -0.95 -31.62
N GLN A 33 -2.58 -1.56 -30.90
CA GLN A 33 -2.56 -1.61 -29.44
C GLN A 33 -1.39 -2.46 -28.92
N ASN A 34 -1.10 -3.59 -29.57
CA ASN A 34 0.06 -4.44 -29.25
C ASN A 34 1.37 -3.66 -29.34
N ASP A 35 1.57 -2.91 -30.42
CA ASP A 35 2.78 -2.10 -30.60
C ASP A 35 2.91 -1.00 -29.55
N ALA A 36 1.79 -0.34 -29.19
CA ALA A 36 1.77 0.68 -28.17
C ALA A 36 2.11 0.11 -26.78
N ILE A 37 1.46 -0.99 -26.37
CA ILE A 37 1.67 -1.60 -25.05
C ILE A 37 3.10 -2.11 -24.92
N GLN A 38 3.62 -2.82 -25.93
CA GLN A 38 5.00 -3.33 -25.88
C GLN A 38 6.03 -2.20 -25.83
N ARG A 39 5.83 -1.09 -26.53
CA ARG A 39 6.69 0.10 -26.41
C ARG A 39 6.64 0.70 -25.00
N LEU A 40 5.46 0.86 -24.43
CA LEU A 40 5.29 1.38 -23.06
C LEU A 40 6.05 0.51 -22.03
N VAL A 41 5.96 -0.82 -22.16
CA VAL A 41 6.72 -1.75 -21.31
C VAL A 41 8.23 -1.57 -21.51
N LEU A 42 8.70 -1.60 -22.76
CA LEU A 42 10.12 -1.49 -23.09
C LEU A 42 10.75 -0.17 -22.63
N ASP A 43 9.99 0.92 -22.67
CA ASP A 43 10.46 2.25 -22.26
C ASP A 43 10.39 2.49 -20.76
N ALA A 44 9.63 1.68 -20.02
CA ALA A 44 9.37 1.90 -18.61
C ALA A 44 10.63 1.77 -17.72
N PRO A 45 10.84 2.69 -16.74
CA PRO A 45 11.96 2.59 -15.81
C PRO A 45 11.96 1.30 -14.99
N TRP A 46 10.79 0.84 -14.54
CA TRP A 46 10.66 -0.41 -13.78
C TRP A 46 11.14 -1.61 -14.61
N PHE A 47 10.71 -1.71 -15.88
CA PHE A 47 11.16 -2.78 -16.78
C PHE A 47 12.67 -2.70 -17.04
N LYS A 48 13.19 -1.51 -17.32
CA LYS A 48 14.63 -1.28 -17.55
C LYS A 48 15.46 -1.71 -16.35
N SER A 49 15.01 -1.44 -15.13
CA SER A 49 15.71 -1.78 -13.87
C SER A 49 15.61 -3.25 -13.44
N SER A 50 14.58 -3.99 -13.87
CA SER A 50 14.38 -5.40 -13.48
C SER A 50 15.43 -6.33 -14.09
N LYS A 51 15.95 -7.30 -13.34
CA LYS A 51 16.92 -8.29 -13.82
C LYS A 51 16.28 -9.66 -14.02
N ARG A 52 15.39 -10.09 -13.14
CA ARG A 52 14.76 -11.42 -13.19
C ARG A 52 13.25 -11.27 -13.33
N LEU A 53 12.65 -11.81 -14.40
CA LEU A 53 11.27 -11.49 -14.77
C LEU A 53 10.51 -12.75 -15.17
N CYS A 54 9.24 -12.81 -14.78
CA CYS A 54 8.27 -13.77 -15.30
C CYS A 54 7.39 -13.09 -16.36
N ALA A 55 7.13 -13.76 -17.48
CA ALA A 55 6.18 -13.28 -18.49
C ALA A 55 5.43 -14.43 -19.14
N TYR A 56 4.21 -14.16 -19.60
CA TYR A 56 3.44 -15.11 -20.39
C TYR A 56 3.85 -15.11 -21.86
N ILE A 57 3.72 -16.27 -22.50
CA ILE A 57 3.81 -16.37 -23.95
C ILE A 57 2.42 -16.12 -24.52
N SER A 58 2.25 -15.00 -25.22
CA SER A 58 0.96 -14.62 -25.78
C SER A 58 0.46 -15.64 -26.79
N CYS A 59 -0.77 -16.13 -26.62
CA CYS A 59 -1.43 -17.00 -27.60
C CYS A 59 -2.61 -16.27 -28.27
N ARG A 60 -2.66 -16.30 -29.61
CA ARG A 60 -3.72 -15.64 -30.37
C ARG A 60 -5.12 -16.17 -30.03
N ALA A 61 -5.24 -17.46 -29.75
CA ALA A 61 -6.50 -18.07 -29.33
C ALA A 61 -6.99 -17.52 -27.98
N LEU A 62 -6.07 -17.07 -27.14
CA LEU A 62 -6.38 -16.49 -25.83
C LEU A 62 -6.64 -14.99 -25.88
N ARG A 63 -6.61 -14.34 -27.07
CA ARG A 63 -6.88 -12.91 -27.22
C ARG A 63 -6.11 -12.04 -26.22
N GLU A 64 -4.90 -12.44 -25.86
CA GLU A 64 -4.01 -11.71 -24.94
C GLU A 64 -3.25 -10.61 -25.69
N VAL A 65 -2.64 -9.70 -24.94
CA VAL A 65 -1.69 -8.73 -25.51
C VAL A 65 -0.46 -9.49 -26.01
N ASP A 66 0.01 -9.15 -27.19
CA ASP A 66 1.25 -9.73 -27.73
C ASP A 66 2.46 -9.29 -26.89
N THR A 67 3.30 -10.24 -26.49
CA THR A 67 4.52 -10.00 -25.71
C THR A 67 5.80 -10.23 -26.52
N SER A 68 5.69 -10.62 -27.80
CA SER A 68 6.83 -11.08 -28.61
C SER A 68 8.04 -10.15 -28.64
N LYS A 69 7.85 -8.83 -28.78
CA LYS A 69 8.94 -7.83 -28.80
C LYS A 69 9.57 -7.64 -27.43
N VAL A 70 8.78 -7.71 -26.36
CA VAL A 70 9.28 -7.65 -24.98
C VAL A 70 10.17 -8.87 -24.70
N LEU A 71 9.68 -10.07 -25.02
CA LEU A 71 10.44 -11.32 -24.83
C LEU A 71 11.71 -11.33 -25.68
N ALA A 72 11.61 -10.95 -26.95
CA ALA A 72 12.78 -10.84 -27.84
C ALA A 72 13.82 -9.86 -27.30
N LYS A 73 13.40 -8.74 -26.69
CA LYS A 73 14.34 -7.77 -26.10
C LYS A 73 15.02 -8.33 -24.85
N ILE A 74 14.33 -9.14 -24.04
CA ILE A 74 14.90 -9.80 -22.87
C ILE A 74 15.94 -10.85 -23.29
N LEU A 75 15.63 -11.63 -24.34
CA LEU A 75 16.44 -12.76 -24.82
C LEU A 75 17.57 -12.37 -25.79
N GLN A 76 17.72 -11.09 -26.14
CA GLN A 76 18.83 -10.62 -26.99
C GLN A 76 20.17 -10.84 -26.29
N THR A 77 21.01 -11.71 -26.86
CA THR A 77 22.41 -11.87 -26.48
C THR A 77 23.27 -10.80 -27.18
N SER A 78 24.19 -10.23 -26.42
CA SER A 78 24.99 -9.06 -26.79
C SER A 78 25.88 -9.30 -28.01
N ASP A 79 25.58 -8.63 -29.12
CA ASP A 79 26.61 -8.08 -30.01
C ASP A 79 25.96 -7.07 -30.95
N LYS A 80 26.26 -5.77 -30.75
CA LYS A 80 26.31 -4.66 -31.74
C LYS A 80 25.54 -3.35 -31.50
N ASP A 81 24.72 -3.17 -30.46
CA ASP A 81 24.04 -1.87 -30.24
C ASP A 81 24.28 -1.25 -28.84
N GLU A 82 24.62 0.04 -28.83
CA GLU A 82 25.01 0.89 -27.68
C GLU A 82 23.93 1.12 -26.59
N GLN A 83 22.86 0.32 -26.55
CA GLN A 83 21.86 0.35 -25.47
C GLN A 83 21.68 -1.05 -24.86
N LYS A 84 22.66 -1.43 -24.04
CA LYS A 84 22.67 -2.65 -23.24
C LYS A 84 21.56 -2.59 -22.18
N LEU A 85 20.58 -3.48 -22.26
CA LEU A 85 19.84 -3.94 -21.07
C LEU A 85 20.69 -5.08 -20.51
N GLU A 86 21.25 -4.92 -19.30
CA GLU A 86 22.06 -5.97 -18.65
C GLU A 86 21.31 -7.30 -18.62
N GLY A 87 22.05 -8.41 -18.80
CA GLY A 87 21.52 -9.77 -18.98
C GLY A 87 20.35 -10.11 -18.07
N LYS A 88 19.14 -9.97 -18.61
CA LYS A 88 17.89 -10.25 -17.91
C LYS A 88 17.59 -11.74 -17.99
N THR A 89 17.08 -12.32 -16.90
CA THR A 89 16.65 -13.71 -16.82
C THR A 89 15.14 -13.79 -17.03
N LEU A 90 14.70 -14.60 -18.00
CA LEU A 90 13.29 -14.79 -18.32
C LEU A 90 12.79 -16.14 -17.84
N TYR A 91 11.66 -16.14 -17.14
CA TYR A 91 10.87 -17.32 -16.84
C TYR A 91 9.51 -17.24 -17.50
N VAL A 92 9.03 -18.34 -18.07
CA VAL A 92 7.71 -18.39 -18.74
C VAL A 92 6.95 -19.65 -18.32
N PRO A 93 5.60 -19.65 -18.39
CA PRO A 93 4.80 -20.71 -17.77
C PRO A 93 4.82 -22.01 -18.58
N ARG A 94 4.88 -23.13 -17.86
CA ARG A 94 4.56 -24.48 -18.32
C ARG A 94 3.43 -25.04 -17.46
N VAL A 95 2.36 -25.51 -18.09
CA VAL A 95 1.22 -26.10 -17.38
C VAL A 95 1.53 -27.58 -17.11
N GLU A 96 1.48 -28.00 -15.85
CA GLU A 96 1.75 -29.40 -15.49
C GLU A 96 0.49 -30.27 -15.48
N ASP A 97 -0.59 -29.75 -14.90
CA ASP A 97 -1.79 -30.54 -14.67
C ASP A 97 -3.07 -29.69 -14.65
N LYS A 98 -4.21 -30.39 -14.49
CA LYS A 98 -5.54 -29.78 -14.38
C LYS A 98 -5.82 -29.19 -12.99
N ASN A 99 -4.91 -29.30 -12.04
CA ASN A 99 -5.09 -28.83 -10.65
C ASN A 99 -4.60 -27.39 -10.45
N SER A 100 -4.60 -26.58 -11.51
CA SER A 100 -4.20 -25.17 -11.45
C SER A 100 -2.70 -24.94 -11.16
N TYR A 101 -1.83 -25.91 -11.45
CA TYR A 101 -0.40 -25.79 -11.21
C TYR A 101 0.38 -25.39 -12.47
N ILE A 102 1.09 -24.26 -12.39
CA ILE A 102 2.07 -23.82 -13.38
C ILE A 102 3.48 -23.80 -12.78
N ARG A 103 4.46 -24.23 -13.59
CA ARG A 103 5.89 -23.98 -13.33
C ARG A 103 6.35 -22.81 -14.18
N MET A 104 7.09 -21.88 -13.59
CA MET A 104 7.75 -20.81 -14.34
C MET A 104 9.19 -21.24 -14.60
N LEU A 105 9.50 -21.63 -15.83
CA LEU A 105 10.77 -22.22 -16.21
C LEU A 105 11.64 -21.24 -16.99
N ASN A 106 12.95 -21.27 -16.73
CA ASN A 106 13.89 -20.42 -17.43
C ASN A 106 14.02 -20.81 -18.92
N ILE A 107 14.05 -19.79 -19.78
CA ILE A 107 14.38 -19.93 -21.20
C ILE A 107 15.53 -18.99 -21.57
N SER A 108 16.34 -19.44 -22.52
CA SER A 108 17.47 -18.68 -23.09
C SER A 108 17.25 -18.33 -24.56
N SER A 109 16.33 -19.01 -25.25
CA SER A 109 15.93 -18.71 -26.62
C SER A 109 14.43 -18.95 -26.80
N MET A 110 13.83 -18.33 -27.83
CA MET A 110 12.47 -18.68 -28.27
C MET A 110 12.39 -20.12 -28.81
N ASP A 111 13.52 -20.69 -29.24
CA ASP A 111 13.61 -22.09 -29.70
C ASP A 111 13.47 -23.10 -28.54
N ASP A 112 13.48 -22.63 -27.29
CA ASP A 112 13.21 -23.46 -26.10
C ASP A 112 11.73 -23.84 -25.95
N LEU A 113 10.85 -23.23 -26.74
CA LEU A 113 9.41 -23.38 -26.62
C LEU A 113 8.87 -24.49 -27.53
N ILE A 114 7.95 -25.28 -26.99
CA ILE A 114 7.20 -26.32 -27.70
C ILE A 114 5.70 -26.05 -27.59
N ALA A 115 4.94 -26.38 -28.63
CA ALA A 115 3.49 -26.28 -28.59
C ALA A 115 2.89 -27.42 -27.77
N ASN A 116 1.96 -27.09 -26.88
CA ASN A 116 1.12 -28.08 -26.20
C ASN A 116 -0.11 -28.46 -27.05
N SER A 117 -1.00 -29.28 -26.49
CA SER A 117 -2.21 -29.77 -27.18
C SER A 117 -3.23 -28.68 -27.56
N MET A 118 -3.05 -27.44 -27.10
CA MET A 118 -3.88 -26.27 -27.41
C MET A 118 -3.12 -25.23 -28.25
N ASP A 119 -2.01 -25.62 -28.89
CA ASP A 119 -1.12 -24.73 -29.67
C ASP A 119 -0.56 -23.54 -28.87
N ILE A 120 -0.53 -23.67 -27.53
CA ILE A 120 0.11 -22.69 -26.66
C ILE A 120 1.57 -23.11 -26.49
N LEU A 121 2.48 -22.18 -26.76
CA LEU A 121 3.91 -22.38 -26.60
C LEU A 121 4.29 -22.36 -25.11
N GLU A 122 4.99 -23.40 -24.67
CA GLU A 122 5.51 -23.57 -23.32
C GLU A 122 6.97 -24.07 -23.36
N PRO A 123 7.81 -23.79 -22.35
CA PRO A 123 9.19 -24.26 -22.32
C PRO A 123 9.26 -25.78 -22.33
N ALA A 124 10.11 -26.36 -23.17
CA ALA A 124 10.41 -27.79 -23.10
C ALA A 124 10.85 -28.19 -21.67
N PRO A 125 10.52 -29.40 -21.16
CA PRO A 125 10.85 -29.80 -19.80
C PRO A 125 12.35 -29.74 -19.47
N VAL A 126 13.19 -29.93 -20.50
CA VAL A 126 14.65 -29.92 -20.41
C VAL A 126 15.25 -28.91 -21.39
N ASP A 127 16.48 -28.49 -21.12
CA ASP A 127 17.28 -27.67 -22.03
C ASP A 127 17.85 -28.49 -23.22
N SER A 128 18.54 -27.83 -24.14
CA SER A 128 19.19 -28.48 -25.29
C SER A 128 20.27 -29.50 -24.91
N GLY A 129 20.80 -29.43 -23.68
CA GLY A 129 21.75 -30.38 -23.11
C GLY A 129 21.09 -31.53 -22.34
N GLY A 130 19.76 -31.57 -22.25
CA GLY A 130 19.00 -32.57 -21.50
C GLY A 130 18.90 -32.31 -19.99
N ASN A 131 19.34 -31.15 -19.50
CA ASN A 131 19.25 -30.80 -18.09
C ASN A 131 17.86 -30.23 -17.74
N GLN A 132 17.46 -30.38 -16.48
CA GLN A 132 16.24 -29.76 -15.96
C GLN A 132 16.38 -28.24 -15.99
N ARG A 133 15.34 -27.55 -16.47
CA ARG A 133 15.29 -26.08 -16.45
C ARG A 133 15.10 -25.57 -15.03
N GLU A 134 15.72 -24.44 -14.72
CA GLU A 134 15.50 -23.76 -13.45
C GLU A 134 14.02 -23.34 -13.33
N ASN A 135 13.39 -23.73 -12.22
CA ASN A 135 12.07 -23.25 -11.83
C ASN A 135 12.23 -22.07 -10.88
N VAL A 136 11.47 -20.99 -11.10
CA VAL A 136 11.50 -19.79 -10.24
C VAL A 136 11.28 -20.11 -8.76
N MET A 137 10.51 -21.16 -8.44
CA MET A 137 10.23 -21.57 -7.06
C MET A 137 11.47 -22.15 -6.35
N HIS A 138 12.51 -22.53 -7.10
CA HIS A 138 13.77 -23.08 -6.59
C HIS A 138 14.97 -22.17 -6.89
N ALA A 139 14.73 -20.95 -7.35
CA ALA A 139 15.77 -19.98 -7.66
C ALA A 139 16.60 -19.59 -6.43
N SER A 140 17.84 -19.15 -6.66
CA SER A 140 18.70 -18.58 -5.61
C SER A 140 18.34 -17.14 -5.23
N GLU A 141 17.66 -16.43 -6.12
CA GLU A 141 17.32 -15.01 -6.00
C GLU A 141 15.87 -14.74 -6.42
N GLY A 142 15.28 -13.70 -5.83
CA GLY A 142 13.92 -13.26 -6.13
C GLY A 142 13.74 -12.74 -7.57
N ILE A 143 12.50 -12.66 -8.01
CA ILE A 143 12.12 -11.98 -9.27
C ILE A 143 11.70 -10.55 -8.99
N ASP A 144 11.97 -9.67 -9.95
CA ASP A 144 11.68 -8.24 -9.85
C ASP A 144 10.31 -7.88 -10.44
N LEU A 145 9.84 -8.64 -11.44
CA LEU A 145 8.68 -8.31 -12.24
C LEU A 145 7.91 -9.57 -12.69
N VAL A 146 6.59 -9.51 -12.65
CA VAL A 146 5.70 -10.48 -13.31
C VAL A 146 4.80 -9.74 -14.29
N LEU A 147 4.88 -10.09 -15.58
CA LEU A 147 3.91 -9.68 -16.60
C LEU A 147 2.75 -10.66 -16.63
N LEU A 148 1.54 -10.17 -16.35
CA LEU A 148 0.35 -10.98 -16.15
C LEU A 148 -0.66 -10.82 -17.30
N PRO A 149 -1.24 -11.92 -17.81
CA PRO A 149 -2.38 -11.90 -18.71
C PRO A 149 -3.71 -11.90 -17.93
N GLY A 150 -4.80 -11.56 -18.62
CA GLY A 150 -6.15 -11.58 -18.08
C GLY A 150 -7.21 -11.33 -19.14
N LEU A 151 -8.46 -11.71 -18.83
CA LEU A 151 -9.62 -11.43 -19.67
C LEU A 151 -10.12 -10.00 -19.45
N ALA A 152 -10.13 -9.57 -18.18
CA ALA A 152 -10.55 -8.24 -17.78
C ALA A 152 -9.79 -7.76 -16.54
N PHE A 153 -9.71 -6.45 -16.39
CA PHE A 153 -9.08 -5.76 -15.27
C PHE A 153 -9.93 -4.56 -14.86
N ASP A 154 -9.82 -4.10 -13.62
CA ASP A 154 -10.37 -2.81 -13.19
C ASP A 154 -9.27 -1.87 -12.70
N LYS A 155 -9.63 -0.62 -12.36
CA LYS A 155 -8.67 0.41 -11.94
C LYS A 155 -8.16 0.19 -10.52
N SER A 156 -8.86 -0.64 -9.76
CA SER A 156 -8.48 -1.10 -8.41
C SER A 156 -7.46 -2.25 -8.42
N GLY A 157 -7.03 -2.72 -9.60
CA GLY A 157 -6.05 -3.80 -9.74
C GLY A 157 -6.66 -5.21 -9.66
N ARG A 158 -7.99 -5.35 -9.70
CA ARG A 158 -8.63 -6.66 -9.78
C ARG A 158 -8.41 -7.25 -11.17
N ARG A 159 -8.16 -8.56 -11.22
CA ARG A 159 -7.87 -9.29 -12.45
C ARG A 159 -8.82 -10.47 -12.60
N LEU A 160 -9.53 -10.52 -13.73
CA LEU A 160 -10.32 -11.68 -14.12
C LEU A 160 -9.49 -12.60 -15.02
N GLY A 161 -9.11 -13.77 -14.49
CA GLY A 161 -8.49 -14.85 -15.24
C GLY A 161 -9.52 -15.70 -16.01
N ARG A 162 -9.07 -16.82 -16.58
CA ARG A 162 -9.91 -17.79 -17.34
C ARG A 162 -10.62 -18.83 -16.46
N GLY A 163 -10.78 -18.56 -15.16
CA GLY A 163 -11.41 -19.47 -14.19
C GLY A 163 -10.52 -20.59 -13.63
N GLY A 164 -9.36 -20.85 -14.23
CA GLY A 164 -8.44 -21.91 -13.79
C GLY A 164 -7.49 -21.56 -12.65
N GLY A 165 -7.50 -20.34 -12.09
CA GLY A 165 -6.72 -19.97 -10.89
C GLY A 165 -5.19 -20.17 -10.93
N TYR A 166 -4.60 -20.45 -12.11
CA TYR A 166 -3.18 -20.78 -12.26
C TYR A 166 -2.26 -19.67 -11.75
N TYR A 167 -2.48 -18.43 -12.20
CA TYR A 167 -1.68 -17.28 -11.77
C TYR A 167 -1.90 -16.95 -10.29
N ASP A 168 -3.13 -17.01 -9.79
CA ASP A 168 -3.42 -16.71 -8.38
C ASP A 168 -2.77 -17.74 -7.44
N THR A 169 -2.74 -19.01 -7.85
CA THR A 169 -2.04 -20.07 -7.12
C THR A 169 -0.54 -19.88 -7.15
N PHE A 170 0.04 -19.60 -8.33
CA PHE A 170 1.47 -19.33 -8.47
C PHE A 170 1.90 -18.11 -7.66
N LEU A 171 1.18 -16.99 -7.78
CA LEU A 171 1.53 -15.73 -7.13
C LEU A 171 1.49 -15.84 -5.61
N ARG A 172 0.46 -16.48 -5.03
CA ARG A 172 0.41 -16.70 -3.57
C ARG A 172 1.58 -17.54 -3.07
N ASN A 173 1.87 -18.65 -3.76
CA ASN A 173 2.97 -19.53 -3.39
C ASN A 173 4.32 -18.79 -3.51
N TYR A 174 4.49 -17.97 -4.54
CA TYR A 174 5.69 -17.18 -4.74
C TYR A 174 5.84 -16.07 -3.69
N GLN A 175 4.76 -15.36 -3.36
CA GLN A 175 4.75 -14.32 -2.32
C GLN A 175 5.13 -14.90 -0.95
N GLN A 176 4.62 -16.09 -0.63
CA GLN A 176 5.00 -16.82 0.58
C GLN A 176 6.50 -17.17 0.57
N LEU A 177 7.00 -17.76 -0.52
CA LEU A 177 8.42 -18.08 -0.67
C LEU A 177 9.31 -16.83 -0.54
N ALA A 178 8.93 -15.72 -1.17
CA ALA A 178 9.66 -14.46 -1.08
C ALA A 178 9.72 -13.94 0.37
N ASN A 179 8.64 -14.06 1.13
CA ASN A 179 8.66 -13.72 2.56
C ASN A 179 9.57 -14.65 3.37
N GLU A 180 9.49 -15.97 3.14
CA GLU A 180 10.34 -16.97 3.82
C GLU A 180 11.83 -16.77 3.53
N LYS A 181 12.16 -16.33 2.31
CA LYS A 181 13.54 -16.06 1.85
C LYS A 181 13.98 -14.61 2.07
N ASN A 182 13.13 -13.76 2.63
CA ASN A 182 13.34 -12.32 2.80
C ASN A 182 13.73 -11.60 1.49
N TRP A 183 13.08 -11.99 0.39
CA TRP A 183 13.18 -11.32 -0.90
C TRP A 183 12.17 -10.19 -1.02
N LYS A 184 12.50 -9.19 -1.82
CA LYS A 184 11.54 -8.16 -2.23
C LYS A 184 10.42 -8.80 -3.04
N GLN A 185 9.18 -8.39 -2.78
CA GLN A 185 8.04 -8.82 -3.60
C GLN A 185 8.16 -8.27 -5.04
N PRO A 186 7.83 -9.06 -6.06
CA PRO A 186 7.91 -8.64 -7.45
C PRO A 186 6.82 -7.62 -7.76
N LEU A 187 7.10 -6.71 -8.69
CA LEU A 187 6.06 -5.85 -9.26
C LEU A 187 5.14 -6.68 -10.17
N LEU A 188 3.83 -6.66 -9.92
CA LEU A 188 2.81 -7.37 -10.69
C LEU A 188 2.18 -6.44 -11.72
N VAL A 189 2.52 -6.61 -13.00
CA VAL A 189 2.06 -5.72 -14.07
C VAL A 189 1.17 -6.48 -15.05
N ALA A 190 -0.08 -6.05 -15.16
CA ALA A 190 -1.01 -6.55 -16.17
C ALA A 190 -0.86 -5.81 -17.50
N LEU A 191 -0.90 -6.56 -18.61
CA LEU A 191 -0.99 -6.00 -19.95
C LEU A 191 -2.42 -6.16 -20.48
N SER A 192 -3.02 -5.07 -20.93
CA SER A 192 -4.46 -5.03 -21.23
C SER A 192 -4.79 -4.15 -22.43
N TYR A 193 -5.63 -4.65 -23.34
CA TYR A 193 -6.30 -3.81 -24.33
C TYR A 193 -7.30 -2.88 -23.64
N SER A 194 -7.57 -1.71 -24.22
CA SER A 194 -8.48 -0.73 -23.61
C SER A 194 -9.87 -1.30 -23.31
N VAL A 195 -10.34 -2.24 -24.14
CA VAL A 195 -11.65 -2.91 -24.01
C VAL A 195 -11.71 -3.94 -22.88
N GLN A 196 -10.57 -4.33 -22.32
CA GLN A 196 -10.49 -5.26 -21.19
C GLN A 196 -10.50 -4.53 -19.85
N ILE A 197 -10.58 -3.20 -19.85
CA ILE A 197 -10.67 -2.38 -18.63
C ILE A 197 -12.16 -2.13 -18.32
N LEU A 198 -12.62 -2.67 -17.20
CA LEU A 198 -13.98 -2.51 -16.70
C LEU A 198 -14.02 -1.47 -15.58
N ASP A 199 -15.23 -1.02 -15.25
CA ASP A 199 -15.45 -0.15 -14.09
C ASP A 199 -15.20 -0.91 -12.77
N ASP A 200 -14.78 -0.15 -11.75
CA ASP A 200 -14.49 -0.71 -10.42
C ASP A 200 -15.75 -1.38 -9.84
N GLY A 201 -15.57 -2.56 -9.24
CA GLY A 201 -16.66 -3.31 -8.63
C GLY A 201 -17.35 -4.32 -9.56
N VAL A 202 -17.10 -4.29 -10.87
CA VAL A 202 -17.66 -5.26 -11.83
C VAL A 202 -17.00 -6.64 -11.68
N ILE A 203 -15.68 -6.67 -11.47
CA ILE A 203 -14.94 -7.92 -11.25
C ILE A 203 -15.15 -8.38 -9.81
N LEU A 204 -15.85 -9.50 -9.65
CA LEU A 204 -16.03 -10.17 -8.36
C LEU A 204 -14.75 -10.86 -7.92
N ILE A 205 -14.41 -10.69 -6.64
CA ILE A 205 -13.20 -11.26 -6.02
C ILE A 205 -13.56 -12.37 -5.04
N THR A 206 -12.61 -13.26 -4.85
CA THR A 206 -12.57 -14.24 -3.78
C THR A 206 -11.32 -14.03 -2.93
N PRO A 207 -11.26 -14.63 -1.72
CA PRO A 207 -10.07 -14.52 -0.86
C PRO A 207 -8.77 -15.06 -1.48
N ASN A 208 -8.87 -15.82 -2.58
CA ASN A 208 -7.71 -16.41 -3.26
C ASN A 208 -7.19 -15.57 -4.43
N ASP A 209 -7.90 -14.52 -4.85
CA ASP A 209 -7.52 -13.73 -6.03
C ASP A 209 -6.41 -12.73 -5.68
N VAL A 210 -5.37 -12.70 -6.51
CA VAL A 210 -4.23 -11.79 -6.32
C VAL A 210 -4.37 -10.59 -7.23
N PHE A 211 -4.29 -9.40 -6.63
CA PHE A 211 -4.43 -8.13 -7.32
C PHE A 211 -3.12 -7.79 -8.05
N VAL A 212 -3.21 -7.02 -9.13
CA VAL A 212 -2.04 -6.49 -9.84
C VAL A 212 -1.69 -5.11 -9.31
N ASP A 213 -0.40 -4.78 -9.32
CA ASP A 213 0.12 -3.49 -8.85
C ASP A 213 -0.01 -2.40 -9.92
N ALA A 214 0.03 -2.77 -11.21
CA ALA A 214 -0.08 -1.82 -12.30
C ALA A 214 -0.73 -2.42 -13.55
N LEU A 215 -1.33 -1.55 -14.35
CA LEU A 215 -1.97 -1.88 -15.61
C LEU A 215 -1.36 -1.05 -16.75
N VAL A 216 -0.90 -1.73 -17.81
CA VAL A 216 -0.40 -1.08 -19.03
C VAL A 216 -1.41 -1.28 -20.15
N SER A 217 -1.93 -0.16 -20.67
CA SER A 217 -2.89 -0.12 -21.77
C SER A 217 -2.63 1.09 -22.69
N PRO A 218 -3.03 1.06 -23.98
CA PRO A 218 -2.73 2.15 -24.94
C PRO A 218 -3.35 3.51 -24.58
N THR A 219 -4.50 3.51 -23.89
CA THR A 219 -5.24 4.73 -23.51
C THR A 219 -5.04 5.12 -22.05
N VAL A 220 -4.52 4.22 -21.22
CA VAL A 220 -4.47 4.38 -19.77
C VAL A 220 -3.21 3.71 -19.24
N PHE A 221 -2.30 4.50 -18.69
CA PHE A 221 -1.26 4.00 -17.80
C PHE A 221 -1.71 4.25 -16.37
N LEU A 222 -2.28 3.22 -15.73
CA LEU A 222 -2.55 3.24 -14.29
C LEU A 222 -1.38 2.51 -13.63
N LEU A 223 -0.42 3.28 -13.12
CA LEU A 223 0.12 2.88 -11.82
C LEU A 223 -1.10 2.88 -10.90
N ALA A 224 -1.46 1.74 -10.30
CA ALA A 224 -2.23 1.86 -9.07
C ALA A 224 -1.37 2.82 -8.25
N PRO A 225 -1.89 4.01 -7.86
CA PRO A 225 -1.13 4.82 -6.95
C PRO A 225 -0.85 3.84 -5.82
N PHE A 226 0.42 3.64 -5.47
CA PHE A 226 0.70 3.49 -4.05
C PHE A 226 -0.10 4.63 -3.47
N LEU A 227 -1.24 4.33 -2.83
CA LEU A 227 -2.02 5.33 -2.13
C LEU A 227 -0.98 5.88 -1.18
N SER A 228 -0.38 6.99 -1.59
CA SER A 228 0.47 7.78 -0.73
C SER A 228 -0.59 8.38 0.16
N ASN A 229 -0.98 7.60 1.16
CA ASN A 229 -2.00 7.94 2.13
C ASN A 229 -1.43 9.10 2.92
N ALA A 230 -1.54 10.29 2.33
CA ALA A 230 -1.15 11.55 2.92
C ALA A 230 -2.09 11.90 4.08
N ALA A 231 -3.17 11.12 4.28
CA ALA A 231 -4.15 11.15 5.36
C ALA A 231 -4.76 9.75 5.54
N ASP A 232 -5.70 9.61 6.47
CA ASP A 232 -6.53 8.42 6.57
C ASP A 232 -7.33 8.20 5.26
N PRO A 233 -7.75 6.97 4.93
CA PRO A 233 -8.55 6.69 3.73
C PRO A 233 -9.88 7.44 3.72
N ASP A 234 -10.34 7.86 2.53
CA ASP A 234 -11.67 8.45 2.36
C ASP A 234 -12.78 7.44 2.73
N PRO A 235 -13.90 7.91 3.33
CA PRO A 235 -15.01 7.04 3.67
C PRO A 235 -15.73 6.53 2.40
N LEU A 236 -16.17 5.27 2.43
CA LEU A 236 -16.95 4.66 1.36
C LEU A 236 -18.48 4.75 1.59
N SER A 237 -18.90 5.31 2.72
CA SER A 237 -20.29 5.48 3.13
C SER A 237 -20.43 6.72 4.01
N ASP A 238 -21.65 7.22 4.17
CA ASP A 238 -21.93 8.45 4.93
C ASP A 238 -21.39 8.42 6.37
N PHE A 239 -21.49 7.28 7.04
CA PHE A 239 -20.95 7.08 8.39
C PHE A 239 -20.58 5.61 8.65
N CYS A 240 -19.69 5.41 9.61
CA CYS A 240 -19.35 4.10 10.18
C CYS A 240 -18.96 4.29 11.65
N ILE A 241 -19.93 4.22 12.58
CA ILE A 241 -19.63 4.37 14.01
C ILE A 241 -18.73 3.21 14.46
N ALA A 242 -17.53 3.49 14.98
CA ALA A 242 -16.63 2.43 15.43
C ALA A 242 -17.25 1.56 16.53
N ASP A 243 -17.23 0.25 16.34
CA ASP A 243 -17.45 -0.71 17.41
C ASP A 243 -16.12 -1.00 18.12
N LEU A 244 -15.90 -0.26 19.22
CA LEU A 244 -14.69 -0.38 20.03
C LEU A 244 -14.63 -1.68 20.86
N ASN A 245 -15.71 -2.47 20.91
CA ASN A 245 -15.72 -3.79 21.57
C ASN A 245 -15.27 -4.92 20.64
N SER A 246 -15.28 -4.67 19.33
CA SER A 246 -14.81 -5.60 18.33
C SER A 246 -13.30 -5.45 18.10
N SER A 247 -12.63 -6.53 17.69
CA SER A 247 -11.21 -6.46 17.35
C SER A 247 -11.01 -5.52 16.15
N PRO A 248 -10.06 -4.57 16.22
CA PRO A 248 -9.76 -3.69 15.10
C PRO A 248 -9.29 -4.53 13.90
N THR A 249 -9.69 -4.12 12.70
CA THR A 249 -9.13 -4.65 11.45
C THR A 249 -7.78 -4.00 11.18
N PHE A 250 -7.04 -4.49 10.18
CA PHE A 250 -5.68 -4.04 9.86
C PHE A 250 -5.56 -2.52 9.58
N ALA A 251 -6.66 -1.83 9.28
CA ALA A 251 -6.67 -0.40 8.98
C ALA A 251 -7.64 0.44 9.82
N ASN A 252 -8.77 -0.12 10.31
CA ASN A 252 -9.85 0.63 10.96
C ASN A 252 -10.69 -0.22 11.94
N PHE A 253 -11.64 0.39 12.63
CA PHE A 253 -12.61 -0.32 13.47
C PHE A 253 -13.80 -0.83 12.64
N PRO A 254 -14.32 -2.04 12.94
CA PRO A 254 -15.62 -2.48 12.42
C PRO A 254 -16.73 -1.47 12.74
N CYS A 255 -17.73 -1.35 11.87
CA CYS A 255 -18.87 -0.47 12.10
C CYS A 255 -19.91 -1.14 13.02
N LYS A 256 -20.44 -0.39 13.98
CA LYS A 256 -21.67 -0.70 14.70
C LYS A 256 -22.83 -0.90 13.69
N PRO A 257 -23.73 -1.88 13.89
CA PRO A 257 -24.90 -2.05 13.03
C PRO A 257 -25.75 -0.78 12.97
N THR A 258 -26.18 -0.39 11.76
CA THR A 258 -26.97 0.84 11.54
C THR A 258 -28.28 0.87 12.34
N SER A 259 -28.88 -0.28 12.61
CA SER A 259 -30.07 -0.43 13.46
C SER A 259 -29.86 0.04 14.91
N ASN A 260 -28.60 0.08 15.37
CA ASN A 260 -28.25 0.45 16.74
C ASN A 260 -27.69 1.89 16.81
N VAL A 261 -27.54 2.57 15.68
CA VAL A 261 -27.03 3.94 15.61
C VAL A 261 -28.12 4.92 16.02
N THR A 262 -27.74 5.91 16.83
CA THR A 262 -28.63 6.95 17.36
C THR A 262 -28.00 8.33 17.14
N SER A 263 -28.80 9.40 17.30
CA SER A 263 -28.30 10.77 17.20
C SER A 263 -27.15 11.06 18.17
N GLU A 264 -27.19 10.47 19.37
CA GLU A 264 -26.16 10.67 20.39
C GLU A 264 -24.78 10.14 19.96
N ASP A 265 -24.72 9.17 19.03
CA ASP A 265 -23.44 8.66 18.53
C ASP A 265 -22.64 9.74 17.77
N PHE A 266 -23.29 10.82 17.29
CA PHE A 266 -22.69 11.87 16.45
C PHE A 266 -22.30 13.15 17.21
N PHE A 267 -22.50 13.20 18.52
CA PHE A 267 -22.18 14.38 19.33
C PHE A 267 -21.19 14.04 20.44
N PHE A 268 -20.23 14.92 20.69
CA PHE A 268 -19.17 14.72 21.68
C PHE A 268 -19.02 15.93 22.58
N ASP A 269 -19.23 15.74 23.88
CA ASP A 269 -19.11 16.79 24.91
C ASP A 269 -17.81 16.66 25.73
N GLY A 270 -16.95 15.68 25.42
CA GLY A 270 -15.75 15.36 26.20
C GLY A 270 -14.73 16.50 26.29
N LEU A 271 -14.75 17.46 25.36
CA LEU A 271 -13.85 18.63 25.37
C LEU A 271 -14.34 19.78 26.26
N MET A 272 -15.54 19.69 26.83
CA MET A 272 -16.11 20.77 27.66
C MET A 272 -15.34 20.97 28.97
N LYS A 273 -14.85 19.88 29.57
CA LYS A 273 -14.23 19.91 30.90
C LYS A 273 -12.74 20.20 30.83
N GLU A 274 -12.29 21.03 31.76
CA GLU A 274 -10.87 21.30 31.96
C GLU A 274 -10.13 20.05 32.47
N GLY A 275 -8.98 19.75 31.87
CA GLY A 275 -8.11 18.68 32.30
C GLY A 275 -7.33 19.00 33.59
N ASN A 276 -7.02 17.98 34.39
CA ASN A 276 -6.21 18.13 35.60
C ASN A 276 -4.72 18.35 35.24
N THR A 277 -4.24 19.58 35.40
CA THR A 277 -2.85 19.98 35.13
C THR A 277 -1.90 19.76 36.32
N SER A 278 -2.34 19.15 37.43
CA SER A 278 -1.50 18.85 38.60
C SER A 278 -0.66 17.60 38.36
N ASN A 279 0.28 17.68 37.43
CA ASN A 279 1.22 16.62 37.06
C ASN A 279 2.60 17.23 36.72
N MET A 280 3.60 16.37 36.46
CA MET A 280 5.00 16.78 36.25
C MET A 280 5.20 17.80 35.12
N PHE A 281 4.34 17.78 34.10
CA PHE A 281 4.43 18.65 32.94
C PHE A 281 3.58 19.93 33.09
N GLY A 282 2.63 19.94 34.02
CA GLY A 282 1.71 21.07 34.19
C GLY A 282 0.73 21.22 33.02
N SER A 283 0.50 20.17 32.25
CA SER A 283 -0.41 20.16 31.10
C SER A 283 -1.31 18.93 31.08
N LYS A 284 -2.47 19.00 30.43
CA LYS A 284 -3.34 17.85 30.21
C LYS A 284 -4.00 17.92 28.85
N VAL A 285 -3.82 16.85 28.07
CA VAL A 285 -4.56 16.60 26.84
C VAL A 285 -5.82 15.79 27.17
N THR A 286 -6.96 16.27 26.67
CA THR A 286 -8.24 15.57 26.65
C THR A 286 -8.54 15.18 25.20
N PRO A 287 -8.46 13.88 24.85
CA PRO A 287 -8.58 13.46 23.46
C PRO A 287 -10.04 13.38 22.98
N GLY A 288 -10.27 13.85 21.77
CA GLY A 288 -11.49 13.68 20.98
C GLY A 288 -11.16 12.97 19.67
N ASN A 289 -10.66 11.73 19.79
CA ASN A 289 -10.26 10.89 18.67
C ASN A 289 -11.18 9.67 18.58
N VAL A 290 -10.98 8.78 17.61
CA VAL A 290 -11.88 7.62 17.40
C VAL A 290 -12.08 6.73 18.64
N LEU A 291 -11.13 6.71 19.58
CA LEU A 291 -11.21 5.92 20.81
C LEU A 291 -12.13 6.55 21.87
N THR A 292 -12.36 7.86 21.82
CA THR A 292 -13.26 8.57 22.73
C THR A 292 -14.53 9.08 22.04
N PHE A 293 -14.49 9.24 20.73
CA PHE A 293 -15.61 9.65 19.88
C PHE A 293 -15.71 8.73 18.64
N PRO A 294 -16.41 7.58 18.76
CA PRO A 294 -16.44 6.53 17.74
C PRO A 294 -16.97 6.95 16.36
N ALA A 295 -17.75 8.04 16.27
CA ALA A 295 -18.25 8.54 14.98
C ALA A 295 -17.15 9.05 14.04
N LEU A 296 -15.94 9.31 14.55
CA LEU A 296 -14.81 9.76 13.73
C LEU A 296 -14.22 8.67 12.83
N ASN A 297 -14.64 7.42 13.00
CA ASN A 297 -14.12 6.30 12.24
C ASN A 297 -14.42 6.44 10.74
N MET A 298 -13.38 6.26 9.92
CA MET A 298 -13.31 6.50 8.47
C MET A 298 -13.43 7.96 8.02
N LEU A 299 -13.57 8.94 8.94
CA LEU A 299 -13.77 10.35 8.56
C LEU A 299 -12.47 11.16 8.46
N GLY A 300 -11.34 10.57 8.85
CA GLY A 300 -10.02 11.20 8.72
C GLY A 300 -9.84 12.50 9.51
N LEU A 301 -10.61 12.69 10.59
CA LEU A 301 -10.43 13.84 11.49
C LEU A 301 -10.49 13.46 12.96
N SER A 302 -9.82 14.25 13.78
CA SER A 302 -9.98 14.23 15.23
C SER A 302 -9.68 15.60 15.82
N MET A 303 -10.02 15.81 17.10
CA MET A 303 -9.74 17.04 17.81
C MET A 303 -9.27 16.75 19.23
N ASN A 304 -8.42 17.60 19.79
CA ASN A 304 -8.05 17.53 21.21
C ASN A 304 -8.26 18.88 21.89
N ARG A 305 -8.46 18.82 23.20
CA ARG A 305 -8.31 19.97 24.09
C ARG A 305 -7.01 19.84 24.87
N LEU A 306 -6.26 20.93 24.98
CA LEU A 306 -5.06 21.02 25.79
C LEU A 306 -5.22 22.15 26.82
N ASP A 307 -5.18 21.78 28.10
CA ASP A 307 -5.12 22.72 29.22
C ASP A 307 -3.68 22.78 29.76
N ILE A 308 -3.15 23.99 29.98
CA ILE A 308 -1.77 24.20 30.42
C ILE A 308 -1.73 25.18 31.60
N ALA A 309 -1.23 24.73 32.75
CA ALA A 309 -0.99 25.58 33.92
C ALA A 309 0.03 26.69 33.62
N PRO A 310 0.09 27.78 34.41
CA PRO A 310 1.19 28.74 34.30
C PRO A 310 2.55 28.03 34.36
N ASN A 311 3.45 28.34 33.42
CA ASN A 311 4.75 27.68 33.22
C ASN A 311 4.70 26.17 32.85
N GLY A 312 3.50 25.61 32.67
CA GLY A 312 3.31 24.26 32.17
C GLY A 312 3.80 24.09 30.72
N LEU A 313 4.11 22.84 30.37
CA LEU A 313 4.70 22.44 29.10
C LEU A 313 3.97 21.20 28.60
N ASN A 314 3.42 21.25 27.39
CA ASN A 314 3.23 20.03 26.62
C ASN A 314 4.59 19.70 25.97
N PRO A 315 5.29 18.64 26.43
CA PRO A 315 6.69 18.40 26.09
C PRO A 315 6.89 18.14 24.59
N PRO A 316 8.14 18.19 24.08
CA PRO A 316 8.46 17.82 22.71
C PRO A 316 7.84 16.47 22.31
N HIS A 317 6.99 16.49 21.30
CA HIS A 317 6.27 15.31 20.82
C HIS A 317 6.04 15.38 19.31
N THR A 318 5.58 14.27 18.73
CA THR A 318 5.22 14.19 17.32
C THR A 318 3.97 13.33 17.09
N HIS A 319 3.26 13.62 16.01
CA HIS A 319 2.10 12.89 15.52
C HIS A 319 2.48 12.13 14.24
N PRO A 320 2.72 10.80 14.31
CA PRO A 320 3.24 10.05 13.17
C PRO A 320 2.28 9.99 11.98
N ARG A 321 0.98 10.15 12.22
CA ARG A 321 -0.06 9.95 11.19
C ARG A 321 -0.83 11.23 10.84
N SER A 322 -0.47 12.40 11.38
CA SER A 322 -1.28 13.60 11.16
C SER A 322 -0.51 14.90 11.22
N THR A 323 -0.94 15.86 10.40
CA THR A 323 -0.69 17.29 10.57
C THR A 323 -1.65 17.81 11.64
N GLU A 324 -1.14 18.67 12.52
CA GLU A 324 -1.93 19.34 13.55
C GLU A 324 -2.22 20.79 13.15
N SER A 325 -3.43 21.26 13.42
CA SER A 325 -3.78 22.69 13.41
C SER A 325 -4.44 23.05 14.73
N GLY A 326 -4.00 24.12 15.38
CA GLY A 326 -4.53 24.52 16.68
C GLY A 326 -4.90 26.00 16.75
N VAL A 327 -5.82 26.33 17.65
CA VAL A 327 -6.19 27.71 17.99
C VAL A 327 -6.10 27.91 19.49
N VAL A 328 -5.46 29.01 19.90
CA VAL A 328 -5.42 29.41 21.31
C VAL A 328 -6.79 30.00 21.69
N ILE A 329 -7.45 29.40 22.66
CA ILE A 329 -8.74 29.86 23.19
C ILE A 329 -8.54 30.85 24.34
N SER A 330 -7.55 30.59 25.21
CA SER A 330 -7.22 31.48 26.32
C SER A 330 -5.74 31.37 26.72
N GLY A 331 -5.21 32.39 27.41
CA GLY A 331 -3.82 32.41 27.88
C GLY A 331 -2.81 32.94 26.87
N LYS A 332 -1.51 32.67 27.10
CA LYS A 332 -0.40 33.04 26.21
C LYS A 332 0.54 31.85 26.09
N VAL A 333 0.69 31.31 24.88
CA VAL A 333 1.41 30.04 24.68
C VAL A 333 2.51 30.23 23.65
N LEU A 334 3.75 29.91 24.03
CA LEU A 334 4.83 29.71 23.09
C LEU A 334 4.61 28.37 22.39
N VAL A 335 4.38 28.39 21.09
CA VAL A 335 4.29 27.20 20.25
C VAL A 335 5.52 27.19 19.34
N GLY A 336 6.13 26.03 19.18
CA GLY A 336 7.25 25.89 18.26
C GLY A 336 7.47 24.47 17.77
N PHE A 337 8.08 24.36 16.59
CA PHE A 337 8.40 23.09 15.95
C PHE A 337 9.77 23.15 15.27
N VAL A 338 10.33 21.96 15.03
CA VAL A 338 11.65 21.78 14.40
C VAL A 338 11.48 21.05 13.08
N THR A 339 12.05 21.61 12.02
CA THR A 339 12.06 20.99 10.68
C THR A 339 13.12 19.89 10.58
N THR A 340 13.05 19.05 9.54
CA THR A 340 14.07 18.03 9.24
C THR A 340 15.46 18.61 8.95
N GLY A 341 15.54 19.89 8.57
CA GLY A 341 16.80 20.64 8.46
C GLY A 341 17.30 21.24 9.79
N ASN A 342 16.73 20.83 10.93
CA ASN A 342 17.03 21.32 12.28
C ASN A 342 16.81 22.83 12.48
N VAL A 343 15.88 23.43 11.70
CA VAL A 343 15.49 24.83 11.88
C VAL A 343 14.28 24.91 12.81
N PHE A 344 14.42 25.69 13.89
CA PHE A 344 13.38 25.95 14.88
C PHE A 344 12.52 27.17 14.49
N TYR A 345 11.22 26.96 14.40
CA TYR A 345 10.23 28.02 14.19
C TYR A 345 9.32 28.13 15.41
N SER A 346 9.10 29.34 15.91
CA SER A 346 8.22 29.54 17.07
C SER A 346 7.58 30.92 17.12
N LYS A 347 6.49 31.02 17.88
CA LYS A 347 5.81 32.28 18.18
C LYS A 347 5.05 32.17 19.50
N VAL A 348 4.99 33.26 20.26
CA VAL A 348 4.03 33.39 21.36
C VAL A 348 2.68 33.77 20.80
N LEU A 349 1.70 32.88 20.96
CA LEU A 349 0.34 33.02 20.48
C LEU A 349 -0.58 33.50 21.61
N VAL A 350 -1.55 34.34 21.25
CA VAL A 350 -2.61 34.87 22.12
C VAL A 350 -3.99 34.41 21.62
N PRO A 351 -5.08 34.61 22.39
CA PRO A 351 -6.39 34.09 22.03
C PRO A 351 -6.85 34.50 20.62
N GLY A 352 -7.42 33.54 19.88
CA GLY A 352 -7.86 33.70 18.49
C GLY A 352 -6.77 33.50 17.44
N GLN A 353 -5.50 33.37 17.82
CA GLN A 353 -4.43 33.05 16.89
C GLN A 353 -4.32 31.54 16.69
N MET A 354 -4.09 31.13 15.44
CA MET A 354 -3.92 29.74 15.04
C MET A 354 -2.45 29.39 14.74
N PHE A 355 -2.14 28.10 14.76
CA PHE A 355 -0.88 27.52 14.31
C PHE A 355 -1.12 26.23 13.53
N VAL A 356 -0.10 25.80 12.79
CA VAL A 356 -0.08 24.54 12.05
C VAL A 356 1.26 23.85 12.25
N ILE A 357 1.24 22.54 12.49
CA ILE A 357 2.41 21.70 12.65
C ILE A 357 2.38 20.62 11.56
N PRO A 358 3.34 20.63 10.61
CA PRO A 358 3.43 19.59 9.60
C PRO A 358 3.58 18.19 10.20
N ARG A 359 2.93 17.19 9.58
CA ARG A 359 2.97 15.79 10.00
C ARG A 359 4.38 15.33 10.36
N GLY A 360 4.48 14.64 11.50
CA GLY A 360 5.70 13.98 11.93
C GLY A 360 6.78 14.89 12.51
N LEU A 361 6.64 16.22 12.44
CA LEU A 361 7.64 17.13 13.02
C LEU A 361 7.51 17.23 14.53
N VAL A 362 8.67 17.28 15.21
CA VAL A 362 8.73 17.48 16.66
C VAL A 362 8.34 18.91 17.00
N HIS A 363 7.41 19.06 17.95
CA HIS A 363 6.87 20.35 18.38
C HIS A 363 6.49 20.33 19.87
N PHE A 364 6.20 21.51 20.43
CA PHE A 364 5.82 21.68 21.83
C PHE A 364 4.98 22.96 22.05
N GLU A 365 4.28 22.98 23.19
CA GLU A 365 3.53 24.15 23.66
C GLU A 365 3.93 24.48 25.10
N LYS A 366 4.32 25.72 25.36
CA LYS A 366 4.65 26.20 26.71
C LYS A 366 3.81 27.41 27.08
N ASN A 367 3.10 27.33 28.21
CA ASN A 367 2.38 28.48 28.73
C ASN A 367 3.37 29.48 29.35
N VAL A 368 3.54 30.61 28.67
CA VAL A 368 4.40 31.73 29.10
C VAL A 368 3.60 32.85 29.79
N GLY A 369 2.29 32.66 29.92
CA GLY A 369 1.40 33.55 30.66
C GLY A 369 1.37 33.24 32.16
N ASN A 370 0.72 34.13 32.91
CA ASN A 370 0.50 33.99 34.36
C ASN A 370 -0.86 33.34 34.71
N LYS A 371 -1.69 33.05 33.71
CA LYS A 371 -2.98 32.36 33.85
C LYS A 371 -2.92 31.04 33.10
N LYS A 372 -3.82 30.11 33.42
CA LYS A 372 -4.01 28.88 32.63
C LYS A 372 -4.28 29.24 31.17
N ALA A 373 -3.77 28.41 30.27
CA ALA A 373 -3.98 28.51 28.84
C ALA A 373 -4.78 27.31 28.34
N VAL A 374 -5.58 27.53 27.30
CA VAL A 374 -6.40 26.51 26.64
C VAL A 374 -6.18 26.58 25.14
N ILE A 375 -5.90 25.43 24.53
CA ILE A 375 -5.79 25.26 23.08
C ILE A 375 -6.77 24.18 22.64
N ILE A 376 -7.42 24.40 21.50
CA ILE A 376 -8.15 23.35 20.78
C ILE A 376 -7.39 23.04 19.50
N THR A 377 -7.12 21.76 19.27
CA THR A 377 -6.36 21.28 18.11
C THR A 377 -7.20 20.32 17.29
N ALA A 378 -6.95 20.28 15.99
CA ALA A 378 -7.59 19.43 15.01
C ALA A 378 -6.53 18.73 14.17
N PHE A 379 -6.85 17.52 13.74
CA PHE A 379 -5.93 16.60 13.07
C PHE A 379 -6.59 16.07 11.81
N ASN A 380 -5.82 15.91 10.73
CA ASN A 380 -6.25 15.20 9.51
C ASN A 380 -6.11 13.67 9.62
N SER A 381 -6.43 13.13 10.80
CA SER A 381 -6.53 11.69 11.06
C SER A 381 -7.49 11.47 12.24
N GLN A 382 -8.29 10.41 12.19
CA GLN A 382 -9.13 9.95 13.29
C GLN A 382 -8.32 9.46 14.49
N ASN A 383 -7.05 9.09 14.25
CA ASN A 383 -6.13 8.61 15.25
C ASN A 383 -4.70 9.08 14.92
N PRO A 384 -4.34 10.34 15.26
CA PRO A 384 -3.04 10.92 14.92
C PRO A 384 -1.86 10.14 15.53
N GLY A 385 -2.09 9.46 16.66
CA GLY A 385 -1.05 8.88 17.50
C GLY A 385 -0.22 9.95 18.17
N VAL A 386 0.53 9.60 19.21
CA VAL A 386 1.46 10.54 19.86
C VAL A 386 2.73 9.80 20.24
N VAL A 387 3.87 10.40 19.93
CA VAL A 387 5.19 9.98 20.42
C VAL A 387 5.71 11.14 21.26
N VAL A 388 5.67 10.99 22.58
CA VAL A 388 6.21 11.98 23.51
C VAL A 388 7.70 11.69 23.65
N VAL A 389 8.54 12.50 22.98
CA VAL A 389 9.98 12.25 22.83
C VAL A 389 10.68 11.88 24.14
N PRO A 390 10.54 12.64 25.25
CA PRO A 390 11.23 12.29 26.49
C PRO A 390 10.77 10.94 27.08
N THR A 391 9.46 10.70 27.18
CA THR A 391 8.91 9.45 27.71
C THR A 391 9.25 8.25 26.81
N THR A 392 9.19 8.40 25.49
CA THR A 392 9.55 7.32 24.56
C THR A 392 11.04 6.97 24.63
N LEU A 393 11.92 7.91 24.92
CA LEU A 393 13.36 7.64 25.01
C LEU A 393 13.79 7.09 26.37
N PHE A 394 13.14 7.51 27.46
CA PHE A 394 13.61 7.23 28.83
C PHE A 394 12.62 6.43 29.71
N ASP A 395 11.44 6.07 29.19
CA ASP A 395 10.42 5.27 29.89
C ASP A 395 9.75 4.26 28.94
N ALA A 396 10.46 3.83 27.89
CA ALA A 396 10.01 2.75 27.03
C ALA A 396 9.97 1.42 27.79
N GLN A 397 9.02 0.55 27.43
CA GLN A 397 8.90 -0.79 27.99
C GLN A 397 8.83 -1.84 26.86
N PRO A 398 9.84 -2.71 26.69
CA PRO A 398 11.12 -2.74 27.43
C PRO A 398 11.98 -1.49 27.17
N SER A 399 12.86 -1.15 28.11
CA SER A 399 13.76 0.01 28.04
C SER A 399 14.69 -0.05 26.83
N ILE A 400 15.01 1.13 26.28
CA ILE A 400 16.06 1.26 25.27
C ILE A 400 17.41 0.92 25.93
N PRO A 401 18.27 0.11 25.29
CA PRO A 401 19.56 -0.23 25.87
C PRO A 401 20.42 1.00 26.20
N ASP A 402 21.05 1.00 27.38
CA ASP A 402 21.90 2.09 27.87
C ASP A 402 22.99 2.51 26.88
N ASP A 403 23.60 1.54 26.18
CA ASP A 403 24.66 1.80 25.21
C ASP A 403 24.16 2.61 24.00
N VAL A 404 22.89 2.44 23.62
CA VAL A 404 22.25 3.26 22.59
C VAL A 404 22.03 4.69 23.10
N LEU A 405 21.51 4.88 24.31
CA LEU A 405 21.22 6.21 24.85
C LEU A 405 22.50 6.99 25.17
N THR A 406 23.50 6.36 25.77
CA THR A 406 24.81 6.97 26.07
C THR A 406 25.54 7.42 24.80
N GLN A 407 25.54 6.59 23.74
CA GLN A 407 26.11 6.98 22.45
C GLN A 407 25.31 8.08 21.76
N THR A 408 23.98 8.01 21.81
CA THR A 408 23.07 9.00 21.18
C THR A 408 23.27 10.38 21.78
N PHE A 409 23.35 10.48 23.11
CA PHE A 409 23.43 11.75 23.83
C PHE A 409 24.86 12.16 24.19
N GLN A 410 25.86 11.31 23.96
CA GLN A 410 27.27 11.52 24.32
C GLN A 410 27.44 11.79 25.82
N ILE A 411 26.79 10.97 26.65
CA ILE A 411 26.78 11.09 28.12
C ILE A 411 27.05 9.73 28.77
N ASP A 412 27.44 9.76 30.04
CA ASP A 412 27.65 8.55 30.84
C ASP A 412 26.32 7.90 31.25
N SER A 413 26.35 6.58 31.51
CA SER A 413 25.17 5.82 31.96
C SER A 413 24.54 6.38 33.25
N SER A 414 25.34 6.97 34.14
CA SER A 414 24.83 7.60 35.37
C SER A 414 23.91 8.78 35.09
N VAL A 415 24.15 9.51 33.99
CA VAL A 415 23.29 10.61 33.55
C VAL A 415 22.01 10.05 32.93
N VAL A 416 22.10 8.99 32.13
CA VAL A 416 20.93 8.29 31.57
C VAL A 416 20.00 7.82 32.68
N HIS A 417 20.50 7.04 33.64
CA HIS A 417 19.69 6.56 34.78
C HIS A 417 19.15 7.72 35.63
N GLY A 418 19.90 8.81 35.73
CA GLY A 418 19.44 10.04 36.38
C GLY A 418 18.22 10.67 35.69
N ILE A 419 18.16 10.63 34.36
CA ILE A 419 17.01 11.09 33.56
C ILE A 419 15.85 10.10 33.68
N GLU A 420 16.10 8.80 33.52
CA GLU A 420 15.08 7.75 33.64
C GLU A 420 14.36 7.82 34.99
N SER A 421 15.08 8.11 36.09
CA SER A 421 14.50 8.26 37.42
C SER A 421 13.46 9.41 37.57
N LYS A 422 13.29 10.24 36.53
CA LYS A 422 12.32 11.34 36.49
C LYS A 422 11.00 10.96 35.84
N PHE A 423 10.95 9.84 35.13
CA PHE A 423 9.76 9.25 34.53
C PHE A 423 9.30 8.09 35.40
#